data_AF-A0A939Z5T2-F1
#
_entry.id   AF-A0A939Z5T2-F1
#
_cell.length_a   1.000
_cell.length_b   1.000
_cell.length_c   1.000
_cell.angle_alpha   90.00
_cell.angle_beta   90.00
_cell.angle_gamma   90.00
#
_symmetry.space_group_name_H-M   'P 1'
#
loop_
_entity.id
_entity.type
_entity.pdbx_description
1 polymer ?
#
loop_
_entity_poly.entity_id
_entity_poly.type
_entity_poly.pdbx_seq_one_letter_code
_entity_poly.pdbx_strand_id
1 'polypeptide(L)'
;MPDERYYKDGQDDNRLNEDAAPAGYGDDYDAQEEIQEDTELDRLLDFLVKTITSAPAVPLSSGKRMVSMQMCLDIVEDIRNCLPDEVRYSAEILKRRDRIIRDAQSTADSKTQAAEARANAALDDANRRAQEIVNSAEDRAADILEEAENRARAMIEQSEITRLAHEEADRVCEEARAEASDIKLEASSYAETLLQGLASDVQSTLDAVHDSLTRLAGGR
;
A
#
# COMPACT_ATOMS: atom_id res chain seq x y z
N MET A 1 37.17 0.34 27.56
CA MET A 1 37.21 1.22 26.38
C MET A 1 36.20 0.72 25.36
N PRO A 2 35.07 1.43 25.19
CA PRO A 2 34.47 1.62 23.86
C PRO A 2 34.15 3.10 23.57
N ASP A 3 34.12 3.44 22.28
CA ASP A 3 34.12 4.77 21.66
C ASP A 3 32.68 5.38 21.59
N GLU A 4 32.49 6.56 22.17
CA GLU A 4 31.25 7.38 22.14
C GLU A 4 31.37 8.44 21.04
N ARG A 5 31.12 8.05 19.78
CA ARG A 5 31.04 9.01 18.67
C ARG A 5 29.76 8.88 17.88
N TYR A 6 28.64 9.26 18.49
CA TYR A 6 27.49 9.85 17.82
C TYR A 6 26.75 10.74 18.82
N TYR A 7 26.34 11.92 18.40
CA TYR A 7 25.79 13.05 19.17
C TYR A 7 26.80 14.01 19.79
N LYS A 8 27.32 14.91 18.94
CA LYS A 8 27.16 16.38 19.08
C LYS A 8 27.92 17.03 17.94
N ASP A 9 27.24 17.91 17.19
CA ASP A 9 27.85 19.18 16.77
C ASP A 9 26.81 20.17 16.25
N GLY A 10 26.89 21.38 16.80
CA GLY A 10 26.66 22.64 16.09
C GLY A 10 25.23 23.03 15.74
N GLN A 11 24.49 23.56 16.72
CA GLN A 11 23.59 24.68 16.44
C GLN A 11 24.46 25.92 16.26
N ASP A 12 24.53 26.46 15.03
CA ASP A 12 24.19 27.86 14.74
C ASP A 12 24.54 28.25 13.28
N ASP A 13 23.62 29.04 12.72
CA ASP A 13 23.81 30.07 11.71
C ASP A 13 23.92 29.76 10.21
N ASN A 14 22.75 29.89 9.57
CA ASN A 14 22.49 30.88 8.52
C ASN A 14 23.30 30.79 7.21
N ARG A 15 22.65 30.24 6.16
CA ARG A 15 22.44 30.86 4.82
C ARG A 15 22.08 29.78 3.80
N LEU A 16 20.79 29.55 3.61
CA LEU A 16 20.27 29.25 2.28
C LEU A 16 19.13 30.23 2.01
N ASN A 17 19.53 31.27 1.28
CA ASN A 17 18.71 32.30 0.68
C ASN A 17 17.37 31.75 0.16
N GLU A 18 16.29 32.45 0.55
CA GLU A 18 15.51 33.28 -0.37
C GLU A 18 15.41 32.77 -1.81
N ASP A 19 14.59 31.75 -2.04
CA ASP A 19 13.79 31.69 -3.27
C ASP A 19 12.34 31.94 -2.87
N ALA A 20 12.10 33.20 -2.54
CA ALA A 20 10.77 33.76 -2.43
C ALA A 20 9.99 33.42 -3.71
N ALA A 21 8.81 32.81 -3.55
CA ALA A 21 7.77 32.91 -4.57
C ALA A 21 7.68 34.40 -4.96
N PRO A 22 7.74 34.77 -6.25
CA PRO A 22 7.65 36.17 -6.60
C PRO A 22 6.34 36.70 -6.03
N ALA A 23 6.50 37.65 -5.11
CA ALA A 23 5.42 38.46 -4.57
C ALA A 23 4.52 38.89 -5.73
N GLY A 24 3.21 38.85 -5.51
CA GLY A 24 2.25 39.29 -6.50
C GLY A 24 2.71 40.58 -7.13
N TYR A 25 2.71 40.62 -8.46
CA TYR A 25 2.77 41.85 -9.24
C TYR A 25 1.50 42.65 -8.95
N GLY A 26 1.42 43.20 -7.75
CA GLY A 26 0.73 44.45 -7.48
C GLY A 26 1.74 45.55 -7.76
N ASP A 27 2.10 45.71 -9.04
CA ASP A 27 2.53 47.03 -9.47
C ASP A 27 1.24 47.83 -9.50
N ASP A 28 1.14 48.72 -8.53
CA ASP A 28 0.30 49.89 -8.59
C ASP A 28 0.59 50.55 -9.93
N TYR A 29 -0.26 50.28 -10.92
CA TYR A 29 -0.20 50.98 -12.18
C TYR A 29 -0.48 52.44 -11.83
N ASP A 30 0.58 53.23 -11.74
CA ASP A 30 0.53 54.67 -11.89
C ASP A 30 -0.47 54.93 -13.01
N ALA A 31 -1.55 55.63 -12.69
CA ALA A 31 -2.50 56.13 -13.67
C ALA A 31 -1.67 57.00 -14.62
N GLN A 32 -1.26 56.38 -15.73
CA GLN A 32 -0.48 57.01 -16.77
C GLN A 32 -1.24 58.27 -17.15
N GLU A 33 -0.58 59.43 -17.05
CA GLU A 33 -1.06 60.61 -17.77
C GLU A 33 -1.29 60.16 -19.21
N GLU A 34 -2.56 60.15 -19.64
CA GLU A 34 -2.91 59.95 -21.04
C GLU A 34 -2.16 61.01 -21.84
N ILE A 35 -1.03 60.62 -22.44
CA ILE A 35 -0.44 61.42 -23.51
C ILE A 35 -1.42 61.31 -24.66
N GLN A 36 -2.33 62.28 -24.74
CA GLN A 36 -3.20 62.45 -25.90
C GLN A 36 -2.32 63.01 -27.03
N GLU A 37 -1.57 62.12 -27.67
CA GLU A 37 -0.99 62.40 -28.97
C GLU A 37 -2.15 62.46 -29.96
N ASP A 38 -2.53 63.67 -30.40
CA ASP A 38 -3.34 63.87 -31.60
C ASP A 38 -2.57 63.23 -32.76
N THR A 39 -2.89 61.98 -33.08
CA THR A 39 -2.19 61.26 -34.13
C THR A 39 -2.59 61.84 -35.48
N GLU A 40 -1.69 61.75 -36.47
CA GLU A 40 -2.03 62.15 -37.85
C GLU A 40 -3.28 61.40 -38.35
N LEU A 41 -3.52 60.20 -37.84
CA LEU A 41 -4.74 59.44 -38.02
C LEU A 41 -5.99 60.18 -37.52
N ASP A 42 -5.96 60.75 -36.31
CA ASP A 42 -7.09 61.50 -35.74
C ASP A 42 -7.38 62.76 -36.57
N ARG A 43 -6.33 63.43 -37.05
CA ARG A 43 -6.48 64.61 -37.93
C ARG A 43 -7.11 64.26 -39.27
N LEU A 44 -6.69 63.16 -39.90
CA LEU A 44 -7.26 62.70 -41.16
C LEU A 44 -8.72 62.23 -40.98
N LEU A 45 -9.03 61.59 -39.86
CA LEU A 45 -10.40 61.19 -39.50
C LEU A 45 -11.29 62.42 -39.28
N ASP A 46 -10.83 63.40 -38.50
CA ASP A 46 -11.55 64.65 -38.28
C ASP A 46 -11.73 65.44 -39.57
N PHE A 47 -10.71 65.45 -40.43
CA PHE A 47 -10.79 66.09 -41.74
C PHE A 47 -11.80 65.39 -42.66
N LEU A 48 -11.85 64.05 -42.66
CA LEU A 48 -12.84 63.29 -43.40
C LEU A 48 -14.26 63.60 -42.89
N VAL A 49 -14.46 63.55 -41.57
CA VAL A 49 -15.74 63.86 -40.92
C VAL A 49 -16.16 65.30 -41.25
N LYS A 50 -15.25 66.27 -41.15
CA LYS A 50 -15.52 67.67 -41.46
C LYS A 50 -15.88 67.87 -42.94
N THR A 51 -15.17 67.19 -43.84
CA THR A 51 -15.42 67.24 -45.29
C THR A 51 -16.81 66.70 -45.61
N ILE A 52 -17.23 65.59 -45.01
CA ILE A 52 -18.57 65.01 -45.22
C ILE A 52 -19.66 65.88 -44.59
N THR A 53 -19.45 66.34 -43.36
CA THR A 53 -20.46 67.10 -42.60
C THR A 53 -20.63 68.52 -43.13
N SER A 54 -19.58 69.14 -43.67
CA SER A 54 -19.61 70.52 -44.22
C SER A 54 -19.87 70.58 -45.71
N ALA A 55 -19.98 69.43 -46.39
CA ALA A 55 -20.19 69.36 -47.82
C ALA A 55 -21.49 70.07 -48.26
N PRO A 56 -21.51 70.77 -49.41
CA PRO A 56 -22.70 71.45 -49.90
C PRO A 56 -23.90 70.51 -50.02
N ALA A 57 -25.08 70.94 -49.57
CA ALA A 57 -26.30 70.16 -49.79
C ALA A 57 -26.66 70.19 -51.28
N VAL A 58 -27.04 69.04 -51.84
CA VAL A 58 -27.49 68.98 -53.23
C VAL A 58 -28.91 69.56 -53.31
N PRO A 59 -29.17 70.59 -54.13
CA PRO A 59 -30.48 71.22 -54.24
C PRO A 59 -31.59 70.21 -54.56
N LEU A 60 -32.75 70.37 -53.92
CA LEU A 60 -33.94 69.50 -54.04
C LEU A 60 -33.72 68.03 -53.63
N SER A 61 -32.57 67.69 -53.06
CA SER A 61 -32.35 66.40 -52.43
C SER A 61 -32.50 66.55 -50.91
N SER A 62 -33.40 65.77 -50.29
CA SER A 62 -33.57 65.83 -48.84
C SER A 62 -32.37 65.17 -48.15
N GLY A 63 -31.45 66.00 -47.65
CA GLY A 63 -30.35 65.58 -46.79
C GLY A 63 -29.13 64.98 -47.49
N LYS A 64 -29.05 64.97 -48.83
CA LYS A 64 -27.82 64.52 -49.52
C LYS A 64 -26.81 65.65 -49.61
N ARG A 65 -25.55 65.31 -49.35
CA ARG A 65 -24.41 66.22 -49.43
C ARG A 65 -23.54 65.82 -50.62
N MET A 66 -22.99 66.79 -51.34
CA MET A 66 -22.11 66.56 -52.48
C MET A 66 -20.66 66.52 -52.01
N VAL A 67 -20.04 65.34 -52.06
CA VAL A 67 -18.66 65.14 -51.64
C VAL A 67 -17.84 64.64 -52.82
N SER A 68 -16.58 65.09 -52.92
CA SER A 68 -15.64 64.57 -53.92
C SER A 68 -15.25 63.15 -53.57
N MET A 69 -15.65 62.20 -54.42
CA MET A 69 -15.30 60.78 -54.25
C MET A 69 -13.78 60.59 -54.23
N GLN A 70 -13.05 61.28 -55.13
CA GLN A 70 -11.59 61.17 -55.20
C GLN A 70 -10.95 61.64 -53.88
N MET A 71 -11.34 62.81 -53.39
CA MET A 71 -10.81 63.35 -52.14
C MET A 71 -11.10 62.44 -50.94
N CYS A 72 -12.30 61.85 -50.87
CA CYS A 72 -12.62 60.88 -49.81
C CYS A 72 -11.81 59.60 -49.93
N LEU A 73 -11.56 59.10 -51.14
CA LEU A 73 -10.73 57.93 -51.34
C LEU A 73 -9.27 58.21 -50.97
N ASP A 74 -8.74 59.37 -51.33
CA ASP A 74 -7.38 59.79 -50.98
C ASP A 74 -7.23 59.87 -49.44
N ILE A 75 -8.17 60.53 -48.74
CA ILE A 75 -8.15 60.60 -47.27
C ILE A 75 -8.27 59.20 -46.63
N VAL A 76 -9.09 58.30 -47.18
CA VAL A 76 -9.22 56.92 -46.69
C VAL A 76 -7.94 56.11 -46.93
N GLU A 77 -7.25 56.34 -48.04
CA GLU A 77 -5.97 55.71 -48.35
C GLU A 77 -4.87 56.23 -47.42
N ASP A 78 -4.83 57.54 -47.17
CA ASP A 78 -3.92 58.15 -46.20
C ASP A 78 -4.19 57.65 -44.77
N ILE A 79 -5.46 57.52 -44.35
CA ILE A 79 -5.84 56.88 -43.08
C ILE A 79 -5.32 55.44 -42.99
N ARG A 80 -5.43 54.67 -44.08
CA ARG A 80 -4.92 53.30 -44.14
C ARG A 80 -3.40 53.24 -44.10
N ASN A 81 -2.71 54.22 -44.67
CA ASN A 81 -1.26 54.35 -44.64
C ASN A 81 -0.75 54.93 -43.31
N CYS A 82 -1.61 55.64 -42.58
CA CYS A 82 -1.36 56.13 -41.23
C CYS A 82 -1.57 55.07 -40.15
N LEU A 83 -2.20 53.93 -40.47
CA LEU A 83 -2.13 52.76 -39.59
C LEU A 83 -0.67 52.29 -39.56
N PRO A 84 0.06 52.52 -38.47
CA PRO A 84 1.49 52.28 -38.44
C PRO A 84 1.78 50.79 -38.60
N ASP A 85 2.88 50.43 -39.26
CA ASP A 85 3.34 49.03 -39.32
C ASP A 85 3.55 48.46 -37.90
N GLU A 86 3.80 49.34 -36.92
CA GLU A 86 3.88 49.06 -35.50
C GLU A 86 2.58 48.45 -34.93
N VAL A 87 1.39 48.92 -35.36
CA VAL A 87 0.11 48.35 -34.90
C VAL A 87 -0.10 46.95 -35.47
N ARG A 88 0.30 46.73 -36.73
CA ARG A 88 0.24 45.41 -37.38
C ARG A 88 1.22 44.44 -36.74
N TYR A 89 2.42 44.92 -36.44
CA TYR A 89 3.46 44.18 -35.74
C TYR A 89 3.03 43.82 -34.31
N SER A 90 2.40 44.74 -33.57
CA SER A 90 1.85 44.45 -32.24
C SER A 90 0.78 43.37 -32.26
N ALA A 91 -0.12 43.36 -33.26
CA ALA A 91 -1.10 42.29 -33.41
C ALA A 91 -0.44 40.92 -33.68
N GLU A 92 0.64 40.89 -34.46
CA GLU A 92 1.42 39.66 -34.69
C GLU A 92 2.16 39.21 -33.42
N ILE A 93 2.73 40.14 -32.65
CA ILE A 93 3.35 39.85 -31.35
C ILE A 93 2.34 39.23 -30.40
N LEU A 94 1.13 39.80 -30.28
CA LEU A 94 0.08 39.26 -29.42
C LEU A 94 -0.32 37.84 -29.84
N LYS A 95 -0.49 37.61 -31.15
CA LYS A 95 -0.78 36.27 -31.68
C LYS A 95 0.37 35.28 -31.40
N ARG A 96 1.62 35.73 -31.51
CA ARG A 96 2.81 34.92 -31.20
C ARG A 96 2.88 34.61 -29.70
N ARG A 97 2.59 35.59 -28.83
CA ARG A 97 2.50 35.41 -27.38
C ARG A 97 1.47 34.35 -27.03
N ASP A 98 0.26 34.46 -27.57
CA ASP A 98 -0.82 33.51 -27.26
C ASP A 98 -0.52 32.09 -27.76
N ARG A 99 0.26 31.97 -28.85
CA ARG A 99 0.80 30.68 -29.27
C ARG A 99 1.84 30.16 -28.28
N ILE A 100 2.81 30.98 -27.89
CA ILE A 100 3.86 30.59 -26.93
C ILE A 100 3.24 30.12 -25.61
N ILE A 101 2.24 30.85 -25.10
CA ILE A 101 1.54 30.48 -23.84
C ILE A 101 0.87 29.12 -23.99
N ARG A 102 0.13 28.88 -25.09
CA ARG A 102 -0.52 27.59 -25.32
C ARG A 102 0.47 26.45 -25.48
N ASP A 103 1.55 26.66 -26.24
CA ASP A 103 2.59 25.65 -26.44
C ASP A 103 3.31 25.33 -25.12
N ALA A 104 3.56 26.35 -24.29
CA ALA A 104 4.15 26.18 -22.96
C ALA A 104 3.20 25.43 -22.01
N GLN A 105 1.92 25.78 -21.98
CA GLN A 105 0.89 25.09 -21.20
C GLN A 105 0.79 23.62 -21.61
N SER A 106 0.64 23.34 -22.91
CA SER A 106 0.58 21.97 -23.41
C SER A 106 1.84 21.16 -23.09
N THR A 107 3.02 21.78 -23.18
CA THR A 107 4.28 21.14 -22.82
C THR A 107 4.36 20.87 -21.31
N ALA A 108 3.90 21.80 -20.48
CA ALA A 108 3.84 21.63 -19.04
C ALA A 108 2.90 20.47 -18.67
N ASP A 109 1.69 20.45 -19.23
CA ASP A 109 0.70 19.38 -19.02
C ASP A 109 1.22 18.01 -19.47
N SER A 110 1.92 17.95 -20.61
CA SER A 110 2.55 16.72 -21.07
C SER A 110 3.66 16.26 -20.12
N LYS A 111 4.45 17.19 -19.58
CA LYS A 111 5.51 16.87 -18.61
C LYS A 111 4.94 16.39 -17.27
N THR A 112 3.88 17.02 -16.76
CA THR A 112 3.23 16.59 -15.51
C THR A 112 2.60 15.22 -15.69
N GLN A 113 1.83 15.01 -16.76
CA GLN A 113 1.23 13.70 -17.06
C GLN A 113 2.29 12.60 -17.21
N ALA A 114 3.39 12.88 -17.91
CA ALA A 114 4.48 11.92 -18.06
C ALA A 114 5.22 11.67 -16.73
N ALA A 115 5.33 12.66 -15.84
CA ALA A 115 5.91 12.48 -14.52
C ALA A 115 4.98 11.65 -13.62
N GLU A 116 3.69 11.94 -13.61
CA GLU A 116 2.67 11.20 -12.87
C GLU A 116 2.60 9.74 -13.31
N ALA A 117 2.57 9.47 -14.62
CA ALA A 117 2.57 8.11 -15.15
C ALA A 117 3.82 7.31 -14.72
N ARG A 118 4.99 7.95 -14.75
CA ARG A 118 6.24 7.32 -14.28
C ARG A 118 6.22 7.09 -12.76
N ALA A 119 5.72 8.04 -11.99
CA ALA A 119 5.61 7.93 -10.54
C ALA A 119 4.68 6.77 -10.15
N ASN A 120 3.51 6.68 -10.77
CA ASN A 120 2.55 5.60 -10.53
C ASN A 120 3.15 4.24 -10.91
N ALA A 121 3.81 4.13 -12.07
CA ALA A 121 4.48 2.90 -12.47
C ALA A 121 5.60 2.49 -11.50
N ALA A 122 6.35 3.45 -10.96
CA ALA A 122 7.38 3.20 -9.97
C ALA A 122 6.79 2.74 -8.62
N LEU A 123 5.66 3.33 -8.19
CA LEU A 123 4.93 2.90 -7.00
C LEU A 123 4.38 1.49 -7.15
N ASP A 124 3.81 1.16 -8.31
CA ASP A 124 3.30 -0.19 -8.59
C ASP A 124 4.42 -1.23 -8.57
N ASP A 125 5.58 -0.92 -9.18
CA ASP A 125 6.74 -1.81 -9.14
C ASP A 125 7.30 -1.97 -7.71
N ALA A 126 7.38 -0.88 -6.94
CA ALA A 126 7.82 -0.92 -5.55
C ALA A 126 6.88 -1.75 -4.67
N ASN A 127 5.56 -1.56 -4.82
CA ASN A 127 4.54 -2.32 -4.09
C ASN A 127 4.60 -3.81 -4.43
N ARG A 128 4.77 -4.15 -5.72
CA ARG A 128 4.93 -5.54 -6.15
C ARG A 128 6.16 -6.19 -5.52
N ARG A 129 7.33 -5.54 -5.58
CA ARG A 129 8.56 -6.04 -4.95
C ARG A 129 8.42 -6.17 -3.44
N ALA A 130 7.78 -5.20 -2.79
CA ALA A 130 7.52 -5.26 -1.35
C ALA A 130 6.65 -6.48 -1.00
N GLN A 131 5.59 -6.74 -1.76
CA GLN A 131 4.74 -7.91 -1.56
C GLN A 131 5.50 -9.23 -1.79
N GLU A 132 6.33 -9.31 -2.82
CA GLU A 132 7.18 -10.48 -3.08
C GLU A 132 8.16 -10.75 -1.91
N ILE A 133 8.76 -9.68 -1.35
CA ILE A 133 9.64 -9.78 -0.18
C ILE A 133 8.87 -10.28 1.05
N VAL A 134 7.69 -9.73 1.31
CA VAL A 134 6.85 -10.13 2.45
C VAL A 134 6.46 -11.60 2.32
N ASN A 135 5.93 -12.01 1.17
CA ASN A 135 5.54 -13.40 0.93
C ASN A 135 6.74 -14.34 1.09
N SER A 136 7.89 -14.01 0.49
CA SER A 136 9.10 -14.84 0.63
C SER A 136 9.60 -14.89 2.07
N ALA A 137 9.43 -13.83 2.86
CA ALA A 137 9.81 -13.82 4.27
C ALA A 137 8.86 -14.67 5.11
N GLU A 138 7.55 -14.62 4.82
CA GLU A 138 6.52 -15.45 5.46
C GLU A 138 6.76 -16.93 5.18
N ASP A 139 7.00 -17.32 3.92
CA ASP A 139 7.32 -18.70 3.54
C ASP A 139 8.57 -19.20 4.28
N ARG A 140 9.65 -18.42 4.29
CA ARG A 140 10.88 -18.78 5.02
C ARG A 140 10.67 -18.89 6.52
N ALA A 141 9.84 -18.04 7.10
CA ALA A 141 9.53 -18.11 8.52
C ALA A 141 8.73 -19.37 8.86
N ALA A 142 7.78 -19.75 8.00
CA ALA A 142 7.03 -21.00 8.14
C ALA A 142 7.95 -22.22 8.05
N ASP A 143 8.86 -22.27 7.08
CA ASP A 143 9.83 -23.35 6.93
C ASP A 143 10.75 -23.48 8.16
N ILE A 144 11.25 -22.35 8.69
CA ILE A 144 12.10 -22.35 9.89
C ILE A 144 11.32 -22.88 11.10
N LEU A 145 10.06 -22.49 11.26
CA LEU A 145 9.22 -22.95 12.36
C LEU A 145 8.99 -24.46 12.26
N GLU A 146 8.63 -24.97 11.07
CA GLU A 146 8.41 -26.39 10.84
C GLU A 146 9.70 -27.21 11.10
N GLU A 147 10.85 -26.75 10.61
CA GLU A 147 12.13 -27.42 10.86
C GLU A 147 12.47 -27.43 12.36
N ALA A 148 12.28 -26.30 13.04
CA ALA A 148 12.52 -26.18 14.47
C ALA A 148 11.61 -27.11 15.29
N GLU A 149 10.33 -27.18 14.95
CA GLU A 149 9.36 -28.09 15.60
C GLU A 149 9.73 -29.55 15.41
N ASN A 150 10.05 -29.95 14.17
CA ASN A 150 10.47 -31.31 13.85
C ASN A 150 11.76 -31.69 14.60
N ARG A 151 12.73 -30.78 14.64
CA ARG A 151 13.99 -30.97 15.37
C ARG A 151 13.78 -31.06 16.88
N ALA A 152 12.92 -30.21 17.44
CA ALA A 152 12.60 -30.24 18.87
C ALA A 152 11.93 -31.58 19.25
N ARG A 153 10.98 -32.05 18.43
CA ARG A 153 10.32 -33.35 18.63
C ARG A 153 11.33 -34.50 18.60
N ALA A 154 12.19 -34.54 17.60
CA ALA A 154 13.23 -35.56 17.50
C ALA A 154 14.20 -35.52 18.69
N MET A 155 14.57 -34.33 19.17
CA MET A 155 15.44 -34.19 20.34
C MET A 155 14.78 -34.70 21.62
N ILE A 156 13.48 -34.45 21.81
CA ILE A 156 12.72 -34.96 22.96
C ILE A 156 12.64 -36.49 22.89
N GLU A 157 12.31 -37.05 21.72
CA GLU A 157 12.21 -38.50 21.53
C GLU A 157 13.55 -39.20 21.76
N GLN A 158 14.65 -38.59 21.30
CA GLN A 158 16.02 -39.10 21.50
C GLN A 158 16.60 -38.76 22.88
N SER A 159 15.86 -38.07 23.75
CA SER A 159 16.40 -37.69 25.05
C SER A 159 16.52 -38.91 25.96
N GLU A 160 17.61 -38.97 26.72
CA GLU A 160 17.84 -40.01 27.73
C GLU A 160 16.70 -40.09 28.74
N ILE A 161 16.04 -38.97 29.05
CA ILE A 161 14.90 -38.96 29.97
C ILE A 161 13.71 -39.72 29.36
N THR A 162 13.42 -39.53 28.07
CA THR A 162 12.35 -40.24 27.37
C THR A 162 12.66 -41.73 27.25
N ARG A 163 13.92 -42.05 26.92
CA ARG A 163 14.40 -43.44 26.88
C ARG A 163 14.25 -44.13 28.23
N LEU A 164 14.75 -43.50 29.30
CA LEU A 164 14.66 -44.03 30.66
C LEU A 164 13.21 -44.14 31.14
N ALA A 165 12.35 -43.18 30.79
CA ALA A 165 10.93 -43.24 31.12
C ALA A 165 10.24 -44.44 30.45
N HIS A 166 10.59 -44.74 29.19
CA HIS A 166 10.09 -45.94 28.51
C HIS A 166 10.63 -47.23 29.13
N GLU A 167 11.93 -47.32 29.40
CA GLU A 167 12.53 -48.48 30.06
C GLU A 167 11.91 -48.74 31.44
N GLU A 168 11.67 -47.68 32.21
CA GLU A 168 11.02 -47.78 33.52
C GLU A 168 9.56 -48.21 33.40
N ALA A 169 8.81 -47.67 32.44
CA ALA A 169 7.43 -48.07 32.18
C ALA A 169 7.34 -49.56 31.79
N ASP A 170 8.25 -50.03 30.94
CA ASP A 170 8.34 -51.42 30.54
C ASP A 170 8.68 -52.32 31.73
N ARG A 171 9.65 -51.92 32.55
CA ARG A 171 10.03 -52.64 33.79
C ARG A 171 8.84 -52.80 34.74
N VAL A 172 8.12 -51.72 35.03
CA VAL A 172 6.94 -51.76 35.90
C VAL A 172 5.85 -52.67 35.32
N CYS A 173 5.65 -52.64 34.00
CA CYS A 173 4.69 -53.52 33.34
C CYS A 173 5.07 -55.00 33.42
N GLU A 174 6.35 -55.31 33.26
CA GLU A 174 6.86 -56.68 33.38
C GLU A 174 6.76 -57.19 34.82
N GLU A 175 7.16 -56.40 35.80
CA GLU A 175 7.09 -56.74 37.22
C GLU A 175 5.64 -56.99 37.65
N ALA A 176 4.71 -56.09 37.29
CA ALA A 176 3.29 -56.27 37.58
C ALA A 176 2.70 -57.54 36.92
N ARG A 177 3.16 -57.91 35.72
CA ARG A 177 2.74 -59.15 35.04
C ARG A 177 3.29 -60.39 35.74
N ALA A 178 4.54 -60.35 36.19
CA ALA A 178 5.16 -61.44 36.92
C ALA A 178 4.45 -61.66 38.26
N GLU A 179 4.24 -60.60 39.04
CA GLU A 179 3.53 -60.65 40.32
C GLU A 179 2.09 -61.17 40.15
N ALA A 180 1.37 -60.70 39.13
CA ALA A 180 0.04 -61.23 38.82
C ALA A 180 0.04 -62.72 38.48
N SER A 181 1.10 -63.21 37.80
CA SER A 181 1.27 -64.63 37.50
C SER A 181 1.55 -65.43 38.78
N ASP A 182 2.41 -64.92 39.65
CA ASP A 182 2.76 -65.58 40.92
C ASP A 182 1.54 -65.68 41.85
N ILE A 183 0.79 -64.59 42.01
CA ILE A 183 -0.47 -64.58 42.78
C ILE A 183 -1.44 -65.63 42.22
N LYS A 184 -1.56 -65.74 40.89
CA LYS A 184 -2.42 -66.74 40.27
C LYS A 184 -1.96 -68.17 40.57
N LEU A 185 -0.65 -68.41 40.56
CA LEU A 185 -0.08 -69.72 40.84
C LEU A 185 -0.27 -70.10 42.32
N GLU A 186 0.00 -69.18 43.23
CA GLU A 186 -0.21 -69.34 44.67
C GLU A 186 -1.68 -69.60 45.00
N ALA A 187 -2.60 -68.82 44.41
CA ALA A 187 -4.04 -69.03 44.58
C ALA A 187 -4.49 -70.40 44.07
N SER A 188 -3.91 -70.88 42.97
CA SER A 188 -4.21 -72.22 42.42
C SER A 188 -3.70 -73.33 43.34
N SER A 189 -2.47 -73.22 43.85
CA SER A 189 -1.88 -74.16 44.80
C SER A 189 -2.65 -74.22 46.13
N TYR A 190 -3.08 -73.05 46.61
CA TYR A 190 -3.93 -72.95 47.80
C TYR A 190 -5.29 -73.63 47.57
N ALA A 191 -5.92 -73.38 46.42
CA ALA A 191 -7.16 -74.04 46.05
C ALA A 191 -6.99 -75.57 45.95
N GLU A 192 -5.90 -76.06 45.36
CA GLU A 192 -5.60 -77.50 45.31
C GLU A 192 -5.43 -78.10 46.71
N THR A 193 -4.71 -77.42 47.60
CA THR A 193 -4.50 -77.89 48.98
C THR A 193 -5.83 -77.95 49.75
N LEU A 194 -6.67 -76.92 49.62
CA LEU A 194 -8.01 -76.92 50.21
C LEU A 194 -8.88 -78.06 49.66
N LEU A 195 -8.85 -78.27 48.34
CA LEU A 195 -9.62 -79.33 47.68
C LEU A 195 -9.14 -80.73 48.08
N GLN A 196 -7.83 -80.93 48.25
CA GLN A 196 -7.28 -82.19 48.76
C GLN A 196 -7.69 -82.47 50.20
N GLY A 197 -7.65 -81.45 51.06
CA GLY A 197 -8.15 -81.56 52.44
C GLY A 197 -9.62 -81.94 52.48
N LEU A 198 -10.45 -81.24 51.69
CA LEU A 198 -11.86 -81.56 51.55
C LEU A 198 -12.10 -82.99 51.03
N ALA A 199 -11.33 -83.44 50.04
CA ALA A 199 -11.42 -84.80 49.51
C ALA A 199 -11.08 -85.85 50.58
N SER A 200 -10.05 -85.59 51.40
CA SER A 200 -9.68 -86.46 52.53
C SER A 200 -10.78 -86.52 53.59
N ASP A 201 -11.37 -85.38 53.96
CA ASP A 201 -12.46 -85.30 54.94
C ASP A 201 -13.71 -86.04 54.44
N VAL A 202 -14.04 -85.90 53.15
CA VAL A 202 -15.14 -86.63 52.49
C VAL A 202 -14.86 -88.13 52.47
N GLN A 203 -13.62 -88.56 52.20
CA GLN A 203 -13.26 -89.97 52.22
C GLN A 203 -13.37 -90.56 53.63
N SER A 204 -12.86 -89.86 54.64
CA SER A 204 -12.93 -90.30 56.04
C SER A 204 -14.38 -90.41 56.52
N THR A 205 -15.24 -89.46 56.15
CA THR A 205 -16.67 -89.53 56.47
C THR A 205 -17.38 -90.68 55.76
N LEU A 206 -17.04 -90.97 54.49
CA LEU A 206 -17.53 -92.15 53.77
C LEU A 206 -17.12 -93.47 54.45
N ASP A 207 -15.85 -93.59 54.84
CA ASP A 207 -15.33 -94.78 55.53
C ASP A 207 -16.07 -95.00 56.87
N ALA A 208 -16.28 -93.94 57.65
CA ALA A 208 -17.04 -94.00 58.90
C ALA A 208 -18.50 -94.44 58.69
N VAL A 209 -19.14 -94.03 57.60
CA VAL A 209 -20.49 -94.51 57.22
C VAL A 209 -20.45 -95.97 56.82
N HIS A 210 -19.46 -96.39 56.02
CA HIS A 210 -19.28 -97.78 55.60
C HIS A 210 -19.11 -98.70 56.82
N ASP A 211 -18.24 -98.32 57.76
CA ASP A 211 -18.01 -99.03 59.02
C ASP A 211 -19.25 -99.11 59.91
N SER A 212 -20.09 -98.07 59.86
CA SER A 212 -21.37 -98.07 60.59
C SER A 212 -22.38 -99.02 59.93
N LEU A 213 -22.42 -99.09 58.60
CA LEU A 213 -23.27 -100.00 57.84
C LEU A 213 -22.85 -101.47 57.99
N THR A 214 -21.56 -101.79 57.92
CA THR A 214 -21.06 -103.16 58.14
C THR A 214 -21.33 -103.64 59.56
N ARG A 215 -21.19 -102.78 60.57
CA ARG A 215 -21.60 -103.09 61.96
C ARG A 215 -23.09 -103.41 62.08
N LEU A 216 -23.95 -102.70 61.34
CA LEU A 216 -25.39 -102.99 61.32
C LEU A 216 -25.72 -104.28 60.53
N ALA A 217 -24.98 -104.58 59.47
CA ALA A 217 -25.18 -105.78 58.64
C ALA A 217 -24.67 -107.07 59.32
N GLY A 218 -23.60 -107.01 60.13
CA GLY A 218 -23.04 -108.14 60.88
C GLY A 218 -23.73 -108.41 62.23
N GLY A 219 -24.71 -107.60 62.63
CA GLY A 219 -25.44 -107.70 63.90
C GLY A 219 -26.69 -108.59 63.88
N ARG A 220 -26.73 -109.65 63.06
CA ARG A 220 -27.85 -110.60 62.98
C ARG A 220 -27.40 -112.04 63.12
#